data_AF-A0A4P7Z1X4-F1
#
_entry.id   AF-A0A4P7Z1X4-F1
#
_cell.length_a   1.000
_cell.length_b   1.000
_cell.length_c   1.000
_cell.angle_alpha   90.00
_cell.angle_beta   90.00
_cell.angle_gamma   90.00
#
_symmetry.space_group_name_H-M   'P 1'
#
loop_
_entity.id
_entity.type
_entity.pdbx_description
1 polymer ?
#
loop_
_entity_poly.entity_id
_entity_poly.type
_entity_poly.pdbx_seq_one_letter_code
_entity_poly.pdbx_strand_id
1 'polypeptide(L)'
;MKAGAVLLLLTLVGDASAAAADERNPTILFDPGNYVDGAGVVRSREGRPIGRIEEEVGGSHVLRDSNGRRSGNVVPGFNKNELVIRDSDGRRQGTLERR
;
A
#
# COMPACT_ATOMS: atom_id res chain seq x y z
N MET A 1 -43.19 50.65 6.56
CA MET A 1 -42.29 50.65 7.74
C MET A 1 -41.19 49.64 7.50
N LYS A 2 -39.94 50.12 7.63
CA LYS A 2 -38.70 49.41 7.99
C LYS A 2 -38.17 48.33 7.03
N ALA A 3 -37.25 48.80 6.21
CA ALA A 3 -36.08 48.05 5.76
C ALA A 3 -35.21 47.57 6.95
N GLY A 4 -34.47 46.49 6.73
CA GLY A 4 -33.42 45.97 7.61
C GLY A 4 -33.50 44.43 7.62
N ALA A 5 -32.43 43.66 7.39
CA ALA A 5 -31.03 43.97 7.23
C ALA A 5 -30.37 42.82 6.44
N VAL A 6 -29.31 43.16 5.73
CA VAL A 6 -28.36 42.27 5.06
C VAL A 6 -27.73 41.31 6.07
N LEU A 7 -27.63 40.02 5.75
CA LEU A 7 -26.62 39.14 6.34
C LEU A 7 -25.89 38.40 5.20
N LEU A 8 -24.75 38.96 4.82
CA LEU A 8 -23.74 38.31 4.01
C LEU A 8 -22.89 37.47 4.98
N LEU A 9 -23.01 36.14 4.94
CA LEU A 9 -22.09 35.26 5.65
C LEU A 9 -21.27 34.48 4.63
N LEU A 10 -20.08 35.01 4.33
CA LEU A 10 -19.06 34.40 3.51
C LEU A 10 -17.96 33.90 4.47
N THR A 11 -17.81 32.59 4.66
CA THR A 11 -16.60 32.03 5.30
C THR A 11 -16.23 30.67 4.72
N LEU A 12 -15.09 30.67 4.02
CA LEU A 12 -14.01 29.66 3.90
C LEU A 12 -14.39 28.20 3.56
N VAL A 13 -14.09 27.74 2.34
CA VAL A 13 -12.83 27.05 1.93
C VAL A 13 -12.52 25.79 2.75
N GLY A 14 -12.60 24.66 2.04
CA GLY A 14 -11.62 23.56 2.10
C GLY A 14 -11.45 22.86 3.43
N ASP A 15 -11.88 21.60 3.50
CA ASP A 15 -10.91 20.52 3.44
C ASP A 15 -11.63 19.22 3.12
N ALA A 16 -11.38 18.71 1.92
CA ALA A 16 -11.45 17.28 1.67
C ALA A 16 -10.34 16.66 2.53
N SER A 17 -10.61 16.44 3.81
CA SER A 17 -9.69 15.73 4.69
C SER A 17 -9.70 14.27 4.29
N ALA A 18 -8.88 14.02 3.27
CA ALA A 18 -7.98 12.90 3.09
C ALA A 18 -8.36 11.67 3.90
N ALA A 19 -8.63 10.60 3.14
CA ALA A 19 -8.33 9.22 3.47
C ALA A 19 -7.50 9.14 4.74
N ALA A 20 -8.18 8.82 5.85
CA ALA A 20 -7.53 8.57 7.11
C ALA A 20 -6.62 7.36 6.91
N ALA A 21 -5.38 7.67 6.54
CA ALA A 21 -4.15 7.08 7.02
C ALA A 21 -4.35 5.78 7.82
N ASP A 22 -4.64 4.69 7.11
CA ASP A 22 -4.21 3.34 7.50
C ASP A 22 -2.75 3.11 6.99
N GLU A 23 -2.01 4.20 6.76
CA GLU A 23 -0.64 4.25 6.24
C GLU A 23 0.39 4.24 7.39
N ARG A 24 0.12 3.42 8.41
CA ARG A 24 1.09 3.03 9.44
C ARG A 24 0.89 1.57 9.87
N ASN A 25 0.44 0.71 8.97
CA ASN A 25 0.52 -0.72 9.25
C ASN A 25 1.90 -1.21 8.79
N PRO A 26 2.87 -1.47 9.69
CA PRO A 26 4.08 -2.21 9.34
C PRO A 26 3.61 -3.60 8.92
N THR A 27 3.32 -3.75 7.63
CA THR A 27 2.80 -5.00 7.10
C THR A 27 3.89 -6.04 7.30
N ILE A 28 3.61 -7.05 8.11
CA ILE A 28 4.54 -8.14 8.42
C ILE A 28 5.04 -8.87 7.18
N LEU A 29 4.43 -8.65 6.01
CA LEU A 29 4.77 -9.32 4.76
C LEU A 29 6.21 -9.06 4.34
N PHE A 30 6.73 -7.85 4.53
CA PHE A 30 8.07 -7.46 4.11
C PHE A 30 9.05 -7.29 5.29
N ASP A 31 8.78 -7.97 6.40
CA ASP A 31 9.73 -8.06 7.51
C ASP A 31 11.04 -8.73 7.06
N PRO A 32 12.20 -8.32 7.62
CA PRO A 32 13.48 -8.93 7.28
C PRO A 32 13.48 -10.46 7.44
N GLY A 33 13.92 -11.16 6.39
CA GLY A 33 13.98 -12.62 6.34
C GLY A 33 12.75 -13.30 5.75
N ASN A 34 11.67 -12.55 5.51
CA ASN A 34 10.59 -13.00 4.67
C ASN A 34 11.02 -13.01 3.21
N TYR A 35 10.39 -13.89 2.44
CA TYR A 35 10.77 -14.13 1.06
C TYR A 35 9.56 -14.51 0.22
N VAL A 36 9.73 -14.38 -1.09
CA VAL A 36 8.77 -14.83 -2.09
C VAL A 36 9.28 -16.14 -2.67
N ASP A 37 8.45 -17.17 -2.69
CA ASP A 37 8.79 -18.44 -3.33
C ASP A 37 8.55 -18.41 -4.85
N GLY A 38 8.95 -19.49 -5.54
CA GLY A 38 8.72 -19.65 -6.98
C GLY A 38 7.25 -19.62 -7.43
N ALA A 39 6.29 -19.77 -6.51
CA ALA A 39 4.86 -19.65 -6.79
C ALA A 39 4.30 -18.24 -6.55
N GLY A 40 5.14 -17.29 -6.13
CA GLY A 40 4.73 -15.92 -5.79
C GLY A 40 4.11 -15.80 -4.39
N VAL A 41 4.20 -16.84 -3.55
CA VAL A 41 3.71 -16.80 -2.16
C VAL A 41 4.75 -16.11 -1.29
N VAL A 42 4.30 -15.12 -0.52
CA VAL A 42 5.13 -14.49 0.51
C VAL A 42 5.11 -15.37 1.74
N ARG A 43 6.30 -15.82 2.14
CA ARG A 43 6.51 -16.64 3.32
C ARG A 43 7.27 -15.88 4.38
N SER A 44 6.90 -16.14 5.63
CA SER A 44 7.67 -15.70 6.78
C SER A 44 9.05 -16.36 6.78
N ARG A 45 9.98 -15.85 7.59
CA ARG A 45 11.27 -16.50 7.84
C ARG A 45 11.16 -17.98 8.24
N GLU A 46 10.08 -18.38 8.90
CA GLU A 46 9.79 -19.76 9.30
C GLU A 46 9.17 -20.63 8.17
N GLY A 47 8.96 -20.05 6.99
CA GLY A 47 8.35 -20.72 5.85
C GLY A 47 6.82 -20.74 5.86
N ARG A 48 6.16 -19.99 6.76
CA ARG A 48 4.69 -19.92 6.82
C ARG A 48 4.17 -18.97 5.75
N PRO A 49 3.12 -19.33 4.97
CA PRO A 49 2.51 -18.40 4.03
C PRO A 49 1.83 -17.26 4.80
N ILE A 50 2.15 -16.02 4.44
CA ILE A 50 1.61 -14.82 5.08
C ILE A 50 0.97 -13.85 4.07
N GLY A 51 1.25 -14.03 2.79
CA GLY A 51 0.63 -13.26 1.71
C GLY A 51 1.02 -13.80 0.34
N ARG A 52 0.73 -13.05 -0.71
CA ARG A 52 1.06 -13.43 -2.08
C ARG A 52 1.23 -12.24 -2.99
N ILE A 53 2.03 -12.42 -4.04
CA ILE A 53 2.10 -11.52 -5.16
C ILE A 53 1.08 -11.97 -6.20
N GLU A 54 0.32 -11.01 -6.71
CA GLU A 54 -0.64 -11.23 -7.78
C GLU A 54 -0.36 -10.26 -8.92
N GLU A 55 -0.57 -10.74 -10.15
CA GLU A 55 -0.59 -9.90 -11.33
C GLU A 55 -1.98 -9.25 -11.46
N GLU A 56 -2.02 -7.94 -11.67
CA GLU A 56 -3.23 -7.19 -11.98
C GLU A 56 -3.37 -6.97 -13.49
N VAL A 57 -4.57 -6.57 -13.90
CA VAL A 57 -4.89 -6.22 -15.28
C VAL A 57 -3.91 -5.13 -15.75
N GLY A 58 -3.13 -5.45 -16.79
CA GLY A 58 -2.08 -4.56 -17.31
C GLY A 58 -0.65 -4.98 -16.92
N GLY A 59 -0.46 -6.11 -16.25
CA GLY A 59 0.86 -6.71 -15.98
C GLY A 59 1.59 -6.12 -14.77
N SER A 60 0.98 -5.18 -14.05
CA SER A 60 1.49 -4.71 -12.76
C SER A 60 1.35 -5.80 -11.70
N HIS A 61 2.27 -5.84 -10.73
CA HIS A 61 2.23 -6.82 -9.65
C HIS A 61 1.87 -6.13 -8.33
N VAL A 62 1.02 -6.75 -7.53
CA VAL A 62 0.60 -6.26 -6.21
C VAL A 62 0.88 -7.29 -5.13
N LEU A 63 1.22 -6.80 -3.95
CA LEU A 63 1.35 -7.59 -2.74
C LEU A 63 0.02 -7.60 -2.01
N ARG A 64 -0.51 -8.79 -1.73
CA ARG A 64 -1.70 -8.99 -0.90
C ARG A 64 -1.36 -9.76 0.37
N ASP A 65 -2.04 -9.41 1.45
CA ASP A 65 -1.99 -10.17 2.70
C ASP A 65 -2.78 -11.50 2.59
N SER A 66 -2.77 -12.29 3.65
CA SER A 66 -3.52 -13.55 3.74
C SER A 66 -5.06 -13.38 3.64
N ASN A 67 -5.58 -12.17 3.88
CA ASN A 67 -7.00 -11.83 3.74
C ASN A 67 -7.33 -11.29 2.34
N GLY A 68 -6.36 -11.21 1.43
CA GLY A 68 -6.52 -10.64 0.09
C GLY A 68 -6.51 -9.11 0.03
N ARG A 69 -6.20 -8.42 1.14
CA ARG A 69 -6.07 -6.95 1.17
C ARG A 69 -4.77 -6.55 0.47
N ARG A 70 -4.85 -5.56 -0.41
CA ARG A 70 -3.68 -4.97 -1.07
C ARG A 70 -2.83 -4.24 -0.02
N SER A 71 -1.56 -4.63 0.07
CA SER A 71 -0.55 -3.97 0.90
C SER A 71 0.36 -3.03 0.10
N GLY A 72 0.47 -3.22 -1.22
CA GLY A 72 1.27 -2.33 -2.06
C GLY A 72 1.52 -2.87 -3.47
N ASN A 73 2.24 -2.09 -4.26
CA ASN A 73 2.77 -2.46 -5.57
C ASN A 73 4.12 -3.13 -5.42
N VAL A 74 4.35 -4.17 -6.22
CA VAL A 74 5.62 -4.89 -6.28
C VAL A 74 6.33 -4.49 -7.56
N VAL A 75 7.56 -4.02 -7.42
CA VAL A 75 8.43 -3.72 -8.57
C VAL A 75 9.76 -4.46 -8.45
N PRO A 76 10.41 -4.83 -9.57
CA PRO A 76 11.76 -5.37 -9.54
C PRO A 76 12.73 -4.39 -8.87
N GLY A 77 13.57 -4.90 -7.98
CA GLY A 77 14.69 -4.17 -7.41
C GLY A 77 15.88 -4.08 -8.35
N PHE A 78 17.00 -3.59 -7.82
CA PHE A 78 18.25 -3.52 -8.59
C PHE A 78 18.84 -4.92 -8.83
N ASN A 79 18.69 -5.80 -7.84
CA ASN A 79 19.14 -7.18 -7.93
C ASN A 79 18.06 -8.06 -8.57
N LYS A 80 18.46 -9.10 -9.33
CA LYS A 80 17.54 -10.02 -10.02
C LYS A 80 16.51 -10.68 -9.09
N ASN A 81 16.87 -10.90 -7.83
CA ASN A 81 16.03 -11.55 -6.83
C ASN A 81 15.38 -10.56 -5.87
N GLU A 82 15.63 -9.26 -6.00
CA GLU A 82 15.06 -8.25 -5.11
C GLU A 82 13.73 -7.75 -5.66
N LEU A 83 12.77 -7.61 -4.76
CA LEU A 83 11.46 -7.03 -5.01
C LEU A 83 11.28 -5.86 -4.05
N VAL A 84 10.90 -4.70 -4.59
CA VAL A 84 10.65 -3.49 -3.82
C VAL A 84 9.15 -3.30 -3.71
N ILE A 85 8.68 -3.09 -2.48
CA ILE A 85 7.27 -2.82 -2.20
C ILE A 85 7.06 -1.32 -2.07
N ARG A 86 6.08 -0.81 -2.81
CA ARG A 86 5.70 0.60 -2.80
C ARG A 86 4.23 0.76 -2.44
N ASP A 87 3.88 1.84 -1.75
CA ASP A 87 2.47 2.18 -1.50
C ASP A 87 1.76 2.70 -2.77
N SER A 88 0.52 3.17 -2.59
CA SER A 88 -0.29 3.80 -3.63
C SER A 88 0.34 5.04 -4.23
N ASP A 89 1.11 5.78 -3.43
CA ASP A 89 1.75 7.05 -3.77
C ASP A 89 3.16 6.85 -4.33
N GLY A 90 3.59 5.59 -4.45
CA GLY A 90 4.88 5.18 -5.02
C GLY A 90 6.04 5.25 -4.04
N ARG A 91 5.81 5.53 -2.75
CA ARG A 91 6.86 5.59 -1.73
C ARG A 91 7.27 4.17 -1.37
N ARG A 92 8.57 3.96 -1.13
CA ARG A 92 9.12 2.64 -0.76
C ARG A 92 8.72 2.30 0.67
N GLN A 93 8.08 1.14 0.83
CA GLN A 93 7.64 0.59 2.11
C GLN A 93 8.59 -0.51 2.61
N GLY A 94 9.13 -1.34 1.70
CA GLY A 94 9.99 -2.45 2.08
C GLY A 94 10.60 -3.19 0.90
N THR A 95 11.27 -4.30 1.20
CA THR A 95 11.86 -5.20 0.20
C THR A 95 11.62 -6.65 0.57
N LEU A 96 11.53 -7.48 -0.47
CA LEU A 96 11.44 -8.93 -0.38
C LEU A 96 12.46 -9.55 -1.33
N GLU A 97 12.95 -10.74 -0.98
CA GLU A 97 13.80 -11.52 -1.87
C GLU A 97 13.03 -12.69 -2.47
N ARG A 98 13.28 -13.02 -3.74
CA ARG A 98 12.85 -14.26 -4.37
C ARG A 98 13.81 -15.39 -4.03
N ARG A 99 13.25 -16.54 -3.67
CA ARG A 99 13.97 -17.79 -3.39
C ARG A 99 13.39 -18.96 -4.17
#